data_AF-A0A8X7TFR6-F1
#
_entry.id   AF-A0A8X7TFR6-F1
#
_cell.length_a   1.000
_cell.length_b   1.000
_cell.length_c   1.000
_cell.angle_alpha   90.00
_cell.angle_beta   90.00
_cell.angle_gamma   90.00
#
_symmetry.space_group_name_H-M   'P 1'
#
loop_
_entity.id
_entity.type
_entity.pdbx_description
1 polymer ?
#
loop_
_entity_poly.entity_id
_entity_poly.type
_entity_poly.pdbx_seq_one_letter_code
_entity_poly.pdbx_strand_id
1 'polypeptide(L)'
;MRSHGCCWRKVQQSLRFYSSSSSASRLLEFVDIDFPSTLRIRGRREFARLLQLNASDDPLLHHNAVHGQTIVSGFDLDTYLNNILMKSYSKACNHHGLYEESLEEGDIDYARLVFDALPEKSTVTWTTMIKGYAKMGRSYVSLQLFYQLMESNVVPDGYILSTVLGACSILSFVEGGKQIHAHILRHGHEMDASLMNVLIDFYVKCGRVTSARKLFDGMWNADITSWTTVLSGYKQNSLHKEAMELFSGMLMFGLKPDMYACSSILTSCASLHALEYGTHVHAYIVKANLGNDSYVTNSLIDMYAKCHCLNDARKVFDLFGGDDVVLYNAMIEGYSRLGTQRELHDAFNIFGDMRSRLIRPSLLTFVSLLRASASLSSLELSGQIHGLMFKYGVNLDIFAASALIDGYSNCYSIEDSRLVFNEMKEKDLVVWNSMFSGYVQRSENEEALNLFSNYSYQGKDLTSLLSPTWLQQLVTWLVFN
;
A
#
# COMPACT_ATOMS: atom_id res chain seq x y z
N MET A 1 8.67 11.41 -42.04
CA MET A 1 7.42 11.84 -41.38
C MET A 1 6.27 10.89 -41.72
N ARG A 2 6.45 9.60 -41.39
CA ARG A 2 5.51 8.50 -41.56
C ARG A 2 5.34 7.90 -40.16
N SER A 3 4.16 7.97 -39.53
CA SER A 3 3.81 7.07 -38.40
C SER A 3 2.48 7.32 -37.69
N HIS A 4 1.75 8.42 -37.86
CA HIS A 4 0.51 8.63 -37.09
C HIS A 4 -0.81 8.21 -37.76
N GLY A 5 -0.76 7.59 -38.95
CA GLY A 5 -1.96 7.10 -39.66
C GLY A 5 -2.26 5.60 -39.50
N CYS A 6 -1.42 4.84 -38.77
CA CYS A 6 -1.47 3.36 -38.79
C CYS A 6 -2.29 2.75 -37.64
N CYS A 7 -2.40 3.41 -36.47
CA CYS A 7 -3.19 2.88 -35.34
C CYS A 7 -4.70 2.96 -35.60
N TRP A 8 -5.20 4.06 -36.17
CA TRP A 8 -6.66 4.20 -36.39
C TRP A 8 -7.19 3.28 -37.50
N ARG A 9 -6.38 3.01 -38.54
CA ARG A 9 -6.72 2.01 -39.58
C ARG A 9 -6.57 0.58 -39.10
N LYS A 10 -5.65 0.27 -38.19
CA LYS A 10 -5.58 -1.05 -37.54
C LYS A 10 -6.74 -1.27 -36.58
N VAL A 11 -7.18 -0.26 -35.82
CA VAL A 11 -8.37 -0.34 -34.95
C VAL A 11 -9.67 -0.46 -35.77
N GLN A 12 -9.81 0.28 -36.88
CA GLN A 12 -10.94 0.09 -37.81
C GLN A 12 -10.89 -1.24 -38.58
N GLN A 13 -9.70 -1.79 -38.87
CA GLN A 13 -9.56 -3.14 -39.41
C GLN A 13 -9.92 -4.18 -38.36
N SER A 14 -9.54 -4.03 -37.09
CA SER A 14 -9.97 -4.91 -35.99
C SER A 14 -11.49 -4.88 -35.83
N LEU A 15 -12.13 -3.71 -35.85
CA LEU A 15 -13.59 -3.56 -35.76
C LEU A 15 -14.35 -4.17 -36.95
N ARG A 16 -13.75 -4.26 -38.14
CA ARG A 16 -14.31 -4.98 -39.30
C ARG A 16 -13.91 -6.47 -39.36
N PHE A 17 -12.93 -6.89 -38.55
CA PHE A 17 -12.46 -8.28 -38.50
C PHE A 17 -13.33 -9.16 -37.60
N TYR A 18 -14.06 -8.60 -36.63
CA TYR A 18 -14.88 -9.38 -35.69
C TYR A 18 -16.23 -9.84 -36.24
N SER A 19 -16.60 -9.51 -37.49
CA SER A 19 -17.92 -9.85 -38.06
C SER A 19 -17.93 -11.09 -38.96
N SER A 20 -16.87 -11.90 -39.02
CA SER A 20 -16.84 -13.09 -39.89
C SER A 20 -16.09 -14.28 -39.28
N SER A 21 -16.60 -15.49 -39.53
CA SER A 21 -16.15 -16.76 -38.94
C SER A 21 -14.69 -17.14 -39.26
N SER A 22 -14.03 -16.47 -40.22
CA SER A 22 -12.63 -16.75 -40.59
C SER A 22 -11.60 -16.15 -39.64
N SER A 23 -11.98 -15.17 -38.83
CA SER A 23 -11.07 -14.47 -37.92
C SER A 23 -10.75 -15.29 -36.67
N ALA A 24 -11.70 -16.13 -36.25
CA ALA A 24 -11.56 -17.01 -35.10
C ALA A 24 -10.68 -18.24 -35.41
N SER A 25 -10.55 -18.62 -36.69
CA SER A 25 -9.62 -19.65 -37.17
C SER A 25 -8.15 -19.25 -37.02
N ARG A 26 -7.83 -17.95 -37.14
CA ARG A 26 -6.46 -17.44 -36.99
C ARG A 26 -6.01 -17.26 -35.55
N LEU A 27 -6.94 -17.09 -34.61
CA LEU A 27 -6.64 -17.12 -33.17
C LEU A 27 -6.19 -18.52 -32.71
N LEU A 28 -6.66 -19.57 -33.40
CA LEU A 28 -6.24 -20.96 -33.17
C LEU A 28 -4.88 -21.30 -33.84
N GLU A 29 -4.41 -20.51 -34.82
CA GLU A 29 -3.10 -20.71 -35.47
C GLU A 29 -1.91 -20.13 -34.67
N PHE A 30 -2.15 -19.21 -33.72
CA PHE A 30 -1.09 -18.58 -32.92
C PHE A 30 -0.79 -19.31 -31.61
N VAL A 31 -1.53 -20.38 -31.31
CA VAL A 31 -1.39 -21.17 -30.09
C VAL A 31 -1.06 -22.59 -30.52
N ASP A 32 0.23 -22.96 -30.51
CA ASP A 32 0.70 -24.34 -30.69
C ASP A 32 0.26 -25.19 -29.48
N ILE A 33 -1.04 -25.43 -29.37
CA ILE A 33 -1.61 -26.44 -28.51
C ILE A 33 -2.42 -27.35 -29.43
N ASP A 34 -2.05 -28.62 -29.48
CA ASP A 34 -2.84 -29.70 -30.07
C ASP A 34 -4.19 -29.79 -29.33
N PHE A 35 -5.15 -28.95 -29.73
CA PHE A 35 -6.51 -29.05 -29.26
C PHE A 35 -7.25 -30.11 -30.07
N PRO A 36 -7.91 -31.09 -29.43
CA PRO A 36 -8.76 -32.03 -30.13
C PRO A 36 -9.83 -31.24 -30.89
N SER A 37 -9.87 -31.42 -32.21
CA SER A 37 -10.84 -30.84 -33.15
C SER A 37 -12.31 -31.23 -32.89
N THR A 38 -12.60 -31.79 -31.71
CA THR A 38 -13.87 -32.41 -31.30
C THR A 38 -14.58 -31.69 -30.14
N LEU A 39 -13.97 -30.72 -29.47
CA LEU A 39 -14.63 -29.94 -28.39
C LEU A 39 -15.33 -28.67 -28.92
N ARG A 40 -16.38 -28.84 -29.74
CA ARG A 40 -17.32 -27.73 -30.02
C ARG A 40 -18.08 -27.41 -28.74
N ILE A 41 -18.10 -26.14 -28.31
CA ILE A 41 -19.05 -25.69 -27.28
C ILE A 41 -20.44 -25.86 -27.89
N ARG A 42 -21.17 -26.89 -27.45
CA ARG A 42 -22.56 -27.14 -27.90
C ARG A 42 -23.60 -26.68 -26.88
N GLY A 43 -23.15 -26.16 -25.73
CA GLY A 43 -24.02 -25.63 -24.68
C GLY A 43 -23.26 -25.26 -23.40
N ARG A 44 -23.96 -24.57 -22.48
CA ARG A 44 -23.41 -23.96 -21.26
C ARG A 44 -22.62 -24.92 -20.35
N ARG A 45 -23.00 -26.21 -20.30
CA ARG A 45 -22.31 -27.24 -19.49
C ARG A 45 -20.91 -27.57 -20.02
N GLU A 46 -20.73 -27.58 -21.33
CA GLU A 46 -19.45 -27.91 -21.95
C GLU A 46 -18.46 -26.75 -21.82
N PHE A 47 -18.96 -25.53 -21.90
CA PHE A 47 -18.19 -24.33 -21.59
C PHE A 47 -17.71 -24.29 -20.14
N ALA A 48 -18.60 -24.60 -19.18
CA ALA A 48 -18.23 -24.67 -17.77
C ALA A 48 -17.17 -25.75 -17.49
N ARG A 49 -17.19 -26.88 -18.23
CA ARG A 49 -16.14 -27.90 -18.17
C ARG A 49 -14.82 -27.43 -18.76
N LEU A 50 -14.85 -26.73 -19.90
CA LEU A 50 -13.66 -26.17 -20.53
C LEU A 50 -12.93 -25.17 -19.62
N LEU A 51 -13.66 -24.35 -18.87
CA LEU A 51 -13.08 -23.44 -17.87
C LEU A 51 -12.57 -24.13 -16.60
N GLN A 52 -13.05 -25.35 -16.30
CA GLN A 52 -12.62 -26.15 -15.14
C GLN A 52 -11.46 -27.09 -15.45
N LEU A 53 -11.20 -27.33 -16.74
CA LEU A 53 -10.02 -28.03 -17.21
C LEU A 53 -8.80 -27.12 -16.97
N ASN A 54 -8.28 -27.13 -15.74
CA ASN A 54 -7.02 -26.49 -15.40
C ASN A 54 -5.93 -27.00 -16.36
N ALA A 55 -5.64 -26.24 -17.42
CA ALA A 55 -4.39 -26.41 -18.14
C ALA A 55 -3.29 -25.91 -17.21
N SER A 56 -2.50 -26.86 -16.71
CA SER A 56 -1.24 -26.60 -16.02
C SER A 56 -0.33 -25.74 -16.89
N ASP A 57 0.38 -24.83 -16.23
CA ASP A 57 1.48 -23.95 -16.66
C ASP A 57 1.15 -22.55 -17.22
N ASP A 58 0.01 -22.29 -17.89
CA ASP A 58 -0.38 -20.92 -18.33
C ASP A 58 -1.91 -20.67 -18.33
N PRO A 59 -2.47 -20.05 -17.28
CA PRO A 59 -3.89 -19.70 -17.18
C PRO A 59 -4.39 -18.73 -18.27
N LEU A 60 -3.55 -17.83 -18.76
CA LEU A 60 -3.94 -16.79 -19.73
C LEU A 60 -4.14 -17.40 -21.12
N LEU A 61 -3.22 -18.26 -21.54
CA LEU A 61 -3.30 -18.99 -22.80
C LEU A 61 -4.56 -19.86 -22.85
N HIS A 62 -4.89 -20.52 -21.73
CA HIS A 62 -6.10 -21.31 -21.59
C HIS A 62 -7.38 -20.46 -21.69
N HIS A 63 -7.46 -19.33 -20.97
CA HIS A 63 -8.64 -18.44 -21.06
C HIS A 63 -8.82 -17.85 -22.46
N ASN A 64 -7.73 -17.50 -23.15
CA ASN A 64 -7.76 -17.02 -24.53
C ASN A 64 -8.28 -18.08 -25.51
N ALA A 65 -7.88 -19.34 -25.34
CA ALA A 65 -8.39 -20.46 -26.15
C ALA A 65 -9.91 -20.66 -25.94
N VAL A 66 -10.37 -20.60 -24.69
CA VAL A 66 -11.81 -20.71 -24.36
C VAL A 66 -12.60 -19.53 -24.94
N HIS A 67 -12.06 -18.31 -24.86
CA HIS A 67 -12.66 -17.11 -25.47
C HIS A 67 -12.76 -17.25 -27.00
N GLY A 68 -11.67 -17.66 -27.67
CA GLY A 68 -11.67 -17.95 -29.11
C GLY A 68 -12.74 -18.97 -29.49
N GLN A 69 -12.89 -20.05 -28.73
CA GLN A 69 -13.90 -21.08 -28.99
C GLN A 69 -15.33 -20.58 -28.76
N THR A 70 -15.52 -19.62 -27.87
CA THR A 70 -16.83 -18.97 -27.61
C THR A 70 -17.27 -18.18 -28.84
N ILE A 71 -16.33 -17.47 -29.47
CA ILE A 71 -16.56 -16.73 -30.71
C ILE A 71 -16.82 -17.69 -31.88
N VAL A 72 -15.98 -18.72 -32.10
CA VAL A 72 -16.18 -19.71 -33.17
C VAL A 72 -17.55 -20.40 -33.07
N SER A 73 -18.01 -20.63 -31.84
CA SER A 73 -19.25 -21.36 -31.56
C SER A 73 -20.50 -20.47 -31.58
N GLY A 74 -20.37 -19.16 -31.84
CA GLY A 74 -21.49 -18.21 -31.92
C GLY A 74 -22.14 -17.87 -30.58
N PHE A 75 -21.38 -18.00 -29.49
CA PHE A 75 -21.82 -17.67 -28.12
C PHE A 75 -21.22 -16.33 -27.63
N ASP A 76 -20.66 -15.52 -28.52
CA ASP A 76 -20.03 -14.23 -28.27
C ASP A 76 -20.97 -13.19 -27.63
N LEU A 77 -22.29 -13.35 -27.80
CA LEU A 77 -23.31 -12.51 -27.19
C LEU A 77 -23.94 -13.10 -25.92
N ASP A 78 -23.56 -14.31 -25.48
CA ASP A 78 -24.11 -14.92 -24.26
C ASP A 78 -23.50 -14.26 -23.01
N THR A 79 -24.28 -13.36 -22.38
CA THR A 79 -23.89 -12.61 -21.18
C THR A 79 -23.43 -13.52 -20.03
N TYR A 80 -23.99 -14.73 -19.89
CA TYR A 80 -23.61 -15.65 -18.83
C TYR A 80 -22.21 -16.24 -19.05
N LEU A 81 -21.90 -16.64 -20.29
CA LEU A 81 -20.59 -17.22 -20.62
C LEU A 81 -19.49 -16.16 -20.57
N ASN A 82 -19.78 -14.96 -21.09
CA ASN A 82 -18.87 -13.81 -21.01
C ASN A 82 -18.64 -13.33 -19.57
N ASN A 83 -19.65 -13.39 -18.70
CA ASN A 83 -19.47 -13.12 -17.26
C ASN A 83 -18.43 -14.06 -16.62
N ILE A 84 -18.44 -15.34 -17.00
CA ILE A 84 -17.49 -16.31 -16.45
C ILE A 84 -16.08 -16.08 -17.01
N LEU A 85 -15.96 -15.77 -18.31
CA LEU A 85 -14.69 -15.37 -18.94
C LEU A 85 -14.10 -14.11 -18.30
N MET A 86 -14.90 -13.06 -18.13
CA MET A 86 -14.43 -11.84 -17.47
C MET A 86 -13.95 -12.12 -16.05
N LYS A 87 -14.66 -12.98 -15.31
CA LYS A 87 -14.26 -13.39 -13.97
C LYS A 87 -12.96 -14.20 -13.99
N SER A 88 -12.74 -15.04 -15.00
CA SER A 88 -11.52 -15.85 -15.12
C SER A 88 -10.31 -14.98 -15.46
N TYR A 89 -10.45 -14.03 -16.39
CA TYR A 89 -9.44 -13.02 -16.68
C TYR A 89 -9.12 -12.15 -15.45
N SER A 90 -10.13 -11.67 -14.71
CA SER A 90 -9.91 -10.89 -13.47
C SER A 90 -9.26 -11.69 -12.33
N LYS A 91 -9.34 -13.03 -12.37
CA LYS A 91 -8.77 -13.92 -11.35
C LYS A 91 -7.31 -14.27 -11.63
N ALA A 92 -6.95 -14.48 -12.90
CA ALA A 92 -5.58 -14.75 -13.33
C ALA A 92 -4.60 -13.66 -12.85
N CYS A 93 -5.07 -12.42 -12.76
CA CYS A 93 -4.35 -11.30 -12.14
C CYS A 93 -3.84 -11.55 -10.70
N ASN A 94 -4.37 -12.52 -9.94
CA ASN A 94 -3.98 -12.71 -8.54
C ASN A 94 -2.81 -13.68 -8.35
N HIS A 95 -2.35 -14.38 -9.40
CA HIS A 95 -1.31 -15.42 -9.28
C HIS A 95 0.12 -14.96 -9.57
N HIS A 96 0.34 -13.69 -9.94
CA HIS A 96 1.69 -13.16 -10.20
C HIS A 96 2.31 -12.52 -8.96
N GLY A 97 2.85 -13.37 -8.11
CA GLY A 97 3.96 -13.02 -7.23
C GLY A 97 5.16 -13.85 -7.63
N LEU A 98 6.29 -13.19 -7.87
CA LEU A 98 7.62 -13.72 -8.23
C LEU A 98 7.91 -13.70 -9.75
N TYR A 99 8.94 -12.91 -10.10
CA TYR A 99 9.61 -12.69 -11.41
C TYR A 99 9.23 -11.43 -12.23
N GLU A 100 10.19 -10.51 -12.20
CA GLU A 100 10.51 -9.32 -13.01
C GLU A 100 9.72 -9.00 -14.31
N GLU A 101 9.18 -7.77 -14.33
CA GLU A 101 9.51 -6.67 -15.26
C GLU A 101 9.33 -6.84 -16.77
N SER A 102 8.54 -7.81 -17.26
CA SER A 102 8.18 -7.84 -18.70
C SER A 102 6.74 -8.28 -18.98
N LEU A 103 5.97 -7.36 -19.60
CA LEU A 103 4.58 -7.49 -20.11
C LEU A 103 3.46 -7.65 -19.06
N GLU A 104 3.32 -6.67 -18.16
CA GLU A 104 2.35 -6.66 -17.04
C GLU A 104 0.92 -6.13 -17.35
N GLU A 105 0.52 -5.97 -18.62
CA GLU A 105 -0.75 -5.29 -18.98
C GLU A 105 -1.92 -6.21 -19.40
N GLY A 106 -1.70 -7.51 -19.57
CA GLY A 106 -2.60 -8.38 -20.35
C GLY A 106 -4.01 -8.63 -19.79
N ASP A 107 -4.15 -8.99 -18.52
CA ASP A 107 -5.34 -9.75 -18.09
C ASP A 107 -6.63 -8.92 -17.94
N ILE A 108 -6.57 -7.73 -17.32
CA ILE A 108 -7.75 -6.88 -17.18
C ILE A 108 -8.14 -6.23 -18.50
N ASP A 109 -7.19 -6.04 -19.41
CA ASP A 109 -7.43 -5.42 -20.70
C ASP A 109 -8.14 -6.40 -21.65
N TYR A 110 -7.87 -7.71 -21.56
CA TYR A 110 -8.72 -8.73 -22.21
C TYR A 110 -10.13 -8.78 -21.63
N ALA A 111 -10.28 -8.71 -20.31
CA ALA A 111 -11.60 -8.60 -19.68
C ALA A 111 -12.35 -7.33 -20.14
N ARG A 112 -11.62 -6.23 -20.34
CA ARG A 112 -12.15 -4.96 -20.85
C ARG A 112 -12.64 -5.08 -22.30
N LEU A 113 -11.90 -5.78 -23.16
CA LEU A 113 -12.32 -6.03 -24.53
C LEU A 113 -13.63 -6.84 -24.59
N VAL A 114 -13.74 -7.91 -23.78
CA VAL A 114 -14.98 -8.70 -23.66
C VAL A 114 -16.12 -7.81 -23.17
N PHE A 115 -15.86 -7.02 -22.12
CA PHE A 115 -16.84 -6.12 -21.55
C PHE A 115 -17.37 -5.09 -22.55
N ASP A 116 -16.48 -4.42 -23.28
CA ASP A 116 -16.87 -3.38 -24.24
C ASP A 116 -17.68 -3.97 -25.41
N ALA A 117 -17.39 -5.21 -25.83
CA ALA A 117 -18.10 -5.92 -26.88
C ALA A 117 -19.53 -6.38 -26.49
N LEU A 118 -19.86 -6.46 -25.20
CA LEU A 118 -21.20 -6.89 -24.77
C LEU A 118 -22.28 -5.84 -25.11
N PRO A 119 -23.36 -6.24 -25.83
CA PRO A 119 -24.45 -5.34 -26.19
C PRO A 119 -25.27 -4.92 -24.95
N GLU A 120 -25.48 -5.84 -24.02
CA GLU A 120 -26.12 -5.60 -22.73
C GLU A 120 -25.17 -6.01 -21.60
N LYS A 121 -24.90 -5.06 -20.70
CA LYS A 121 -24.01 -5.24 -19.55
C LYS A 121 -24.85 -5.43 -18.29
N SER A 122 -24.68 -6.58 -17.64
CA SER A 122 -25.36 -6.92 -16.38
C SER A 122 -24.62 -6.36 -15.17
N THR A 123 -25.28 -6.27 -14.01
CA THR A 123 -24.62 -5.88 -12.73
C THR A 123 -23.33 -6.66 -12.49
N VAL A 124 -23.32 -7.99 -12.76
CA VAL A 124 -22.14 -8.84 -12.58
C VAL A 124 -20.96 -8.43 -13.49
N THR A 125 -21.23 -8.04 -14.74
CA THR A 125 -20.18 -7.56 -15.66
C THR A 125 -19.53 -6.28 -15.12
N TRP A 126 -20.36 -5.33 -14.68
CA TRP A 126 -19.91 -4.07 -14.09
C TRP A 126 -19.13 -4.29 -12.81
N THR A 127 -19.65 -5.10 -11.88
CA THR A 127 -18.98 -5.45 -10.63
C THR A 127 -17.60 -6.04 -10.89
N THR A 128 -17.48 -6.93 -11.88
CA THR A 128 -16.22 -7.60 -12.21
C THR A 128 -15.17 -6.59 -12.70
N MET A 129 -15.54 -5.68 -13.61
CA MET A 129 -14.61 -4.67 -14.13
C MET A 129 -14.23 -3.62 -13.09
N ILE A 130 -15.21 -3.06 -12.38
CA ILE A 130 -14.99 -2.01 -11.37
C ILE A 130 -14.07 -2.55 -10.26
N LYS A 131 -14.33 -3.77 -9.79
CA LYS A 131 -13.49 -4.46 -8.79
C LYS A 131 -12.11 -4.80 -9.31
N GLY A 132 -12.01 -5.29 -10.55
CA GLY A 132 -10.73 -5.62 -11.18
C GLY A 132 -9.80 -4.41 -11.23
N TYR A 133 -10.28 -3.28 -11.75
CA TYR A 133 -9.49 -2.05 -11.81
C TYR A 133 -9.17 -1.46 -10.42
N ALA A 134 -10.10 -1.52 -9.46
CA ALA A 134 -9.84 -1.07 -8.09
C ALA A 134 -8.72 -1.88 -7.42
N LYS A 135 -8.69 -3.20 -7.62
CA LYS A 135 -7.64 -4.08 -7.07
C LYS A 135 -6.26 -3.84 -7.66
N MET A 136 -6.17 -3.46 -8.93
CA MET A 136 -4.91 -3.14 -9.60
C MET A 136 -4.38 -1.73 -9.25
N GLY A 137 -5.00 -1.03 -8.30
CA GLY A 137 -4.65 0.36 -7.97
C GLY A 137 -5.07 1.38 -9.03
N ARG A 138 -5.74 0.95 -10.11
CA ARG A 138 -6.28 1.83 -11.17
C ARG A 138 -7.64 2.42 -10.74
N SER A 139 -7.68 3.04 -9.56
CA SER A 139 -8.89 3.59 -8.92
C SER A 139 -9.64 4.59 -9.80
N TYR A 140 -8.92 5.39 -10.60
CA TYR A 140 -9.53 6.35 -11.52
C TYR A 140 -10.40 5.65 -12.59
N VAL A 141 -9.90 4.57 -13.18
CA VAL A 141 -10.64 3.79 -14.19
C VAL A 141 -11.85 3.11 -13.57
N SER A 142 -11.72 2.63 -12.33
CA SER A 142 -12.83 2.08 -11.54
C SER A 142 -13.96 3.10 -11.36
N LEU A 143 -13.64 4.35 -11.02
CA LEU A 143 -14.62 5.44 -10.89
C LEU A 143 -15.24 5.84 -12.23
N GLN A 144 -14.45 5.85 -13.32
CA GLN A 144 -14.96 6.15 -14.65
C GLN A 144 -15.99 5.09 -15.11
N LEU A 145 -15.70 3.81 -14.84
CA LEU A 145 -16.66 2.73 -15.10
C LEU A 145 -17.91 2.85 -14.23
N PHE A 146 -17.78 3.25 -12.97
CA PHE A 146 -18.94 3.52 -12.13
C PHE A 146 -19.79 4.67 -12.67
N TYR A 147 -19.18 5.74 -13.19
CA TYR A 147 -19.91 6.83 -13.83
C TYR A 147 -20.72 6.32 -15.05
N GLN A 148 -20.12 5.47 -15.89
CA GLN A 148 -20.82 4.84 -17.02
C GLN A 148 -21.93 3.90 -16.57
N LEU A 149 -21.75 3.16 -15.46
CA LEU A 149 -22.81 2.37 -14.84
C LEU A 149 -23.97 3.26 -14.41
N MET A 150 -23.70 4.44 -13.82
CA MET A 150 -24.71 5.39 -13.38
C MET A 150 -25.50 6.04 -14.53
N GLU A 151 -24.92 6.13 -15.73
CA GLU A 151 -25.63 6.54 -16.96
C GLU A 151 -26.47 5.40 -17.57
N SER A 152 -26.25 4.16 -17.12
CA SER A 152 -27.04 3.00 -17.55
C SER A 152 -28.27 2.80 -16.66
N ASN A 153 -29.23 1.99 -17.11
CA ASN A 153 -30.41 1.63 -16.31
C ASN A 153 -30.14 0.55 -15.23
N VAL A 154 -28.88 0.24 -14.94
CA VAL A 154 -28.49 -0.81 -13.99
C VAL A 154 -28.24 -0.20 -12.62
N VAL A 155 -29.01 -0.65 -11.62
CA VAL A 155 -28.83 -0.20 -10.23
C VAL A 155 -27.56 -0.84 -9.64
N PRO A 156 -26.62 -0.04 -9.10
CA PRO A 156 -25.45 -0.57 -8.40
C PRO A 156 -25.87 -1.34 -7.15
N ASP A 157 -25.26 -2.50 -6.92
CA ASP A 157 -25.43 -3.23 -5.66
C ASP A 157 -24.48 -2.69 -4.57
N GLY A 158 -24.69 -3.11 -3.32
CA GLY A 158 -23.84 -2.72 -2.18
C GLY A 158 -22.36 -3.08 -2.37
N TYR A 159 -22.05 -4.08 -3.19
CA TYR A 159 -20.68 -4.50 -3.47
C TYR A 159 -19.97 -3.51 -4.39
N ILE A 160 -20.63 -3.08 -5.46
CA ILE A 160 -20.15 -2.01 -6.35
C ILE A 160 -19.95 -0.74 -5.53
N LEU A 161 -20.95 -0.32 -4.76
CA LEU A 161 -20.89 0.90 -3.95
C LEU A 161 -19.72 0.86 -2.97
N SER A 162 -19.49 -0.27 -2.30
CA SER A 162 -18.35 -0.45 -1.40
C SER A 162 -17.00 -0.37 -2.12
N THR A 163 -16.90 -0.97 -3.31
CA THR A 163 -15.68 -0.97 -4.13
C THR A 163 -15.32 0.44 -4.58
N VAL A 164 -16.33 1.20 -5.05
CA VAL A 164 -16.17 2.56 -5.57
C VAL A 164 -15.89 3.55 -4.43
N LEU A 165 -16.49 3.37 -3.25
CA LEU A 165 -16.11 4.12 -2.05
C LEU A 165 -14.65 3.87 -1.67
N GLY A 166 -14.17 2.62 -1.74
CA GLY A 166 -12.76 2.29 -1.54
C GLY A 166 -11.84 3.00 -2.54
N ALA A 167 -12.22 3.05 -3.82
CA ALA A 167 -11.48 3.80 -4.84
C ALA A 167 -11.47 5.32 -4.54
N CYS A 168 -12.59 5.89 -4.09
CA CYS A 168 -12.67 7.27 -3.63
C CYS A 168 -11.75 7.53 -2.42
N SER A 169 -11.67 6.60 -1.46
CA SER A 169 -10.77 6.70 -0.30
C SER A 169 -9.31 6.78 -0.72
N ILE A 170 -8.88 5.91 -1.63
CA ILE A 170 -7.50 5.88 -2.15
C ILE A 170 -7.14 7.20 -2.85
N LEU A 171 -8.09 7.74 -3.62
CA LEU A 171 -7.88 8.99 -4.36
C LEU A 171 -8.15 10.26 -3.52
N SER A 172 -8.55 10.11 -2.25
CA SER A 172 -9.06 11.22 -1.43
C SER A 172 -10.17 12.03 -2.12
N PHE A 173 -10.99 11.37 -2.96
CA PHE A 173 -12.02 12.03 -3.75
C PHE A 173 -13.32 12.22 -2.96
N VAL A 174 -13.32 13.25 -2.11
CA VAL A 174 -14.41 13.51 -1.15
C VAL A 174 -15.76 13.74 -1.83
N GLU A 175 -15.79 14.51 -2.92
CA GLU A 175 -17.06 14.85 -3.57
C GLU A 175 -17.69 13.65 -4.29
N GLY A 176 -16.89 12.79 -4.91
CA GLY A 176 -17.40 11.53 -5.47
C GLY A 176 -18.02 10.63 -4.41
N GLY A 177 -17.34 10.45 -3.27
CA GLY A 177 -17.90 9.64 -2.18
C GLY A 177 -19.15 10.24 -1.54
N LYS A 178 -19.26 11.58 -1.44
CA LYS A 178 -20.52 12.23 -1.02
C LYS A 178 -21.67 12.00 -2.00
N GLN A 179 -21.40 12.01 -3.31
CA GLN A 179 -22.41 11.68 -4.32
C GLN A 179 -22.89 10.23 -4.18
N ILE A 180 -21.97 9.29 -3.94
CA ILE A 180 -22.29 7.88 -3.69
C ILE A 180 -23.10 7.73 -2.40
N HIS A 181 -22.70 8.40 -1.32
CA HIS A 181 -23.46 8.40 -0.07
C HIS A 181 -24.88 8.96 -0.26
N ALA A 182 -25.04 10.08 -0.97
CA ALA A 182 -26.35 10.63 -1.31
C ALA A 182 -27.18 9.66 -2.18
N HIS A 183 -26.53 8.94 -3.11
CA HIS A 183 -27.18 7.91 -3.92
C HIS A 183 -27.72 6.76 -3.05
N ILE A 184 -26.93 6.26 -2.09
CA ILE A 184 -27.32 5.24 -1.12
C ILE A 184 -28.58 5.66 -0.36
N LEU A 185 -28.59 6.88 0.18
CA LEU A 185 -29.72 7.41 0.95
C LEU A 185 -31.00 7.58 0.09
N ARG A 186 -30.88 7.99 -1.17
CA ARG A 186 -32.04 8.25 -2.04
C ARG A 186 -32.69 7.00 -2.59
N HIS A 187 -31.92 5.93 -2.83
CA HIS A 187 -32.43 4.70 -3.46
C HIS A 187 -32.87 3.65 -2.45
N GLY A 188 -32.90 3.99 -1.16
CA GLY A 188 -33.43 3.11 -0.10
C GLY A 188 -32.60 1.84 0.08
N HIS A 189 -31.31 1.87 -0.28
CA HIS A 189 -30.41 0.77 0.07
C HIS A 189 -30.41 0.62 1.59
N GLU A 190 -30.67 -0.60 2.06
CA GLU A 190 -30.62 -0.90 3.48
C GLU A 190 -29.20 -0.58 3.97
N MET A 191 -29.10 0.42 4.84
CA MET A 191 -27.83 0.80 5.44
C MET A 191 -27.51 -0.19 6.57
N ASP A 192 -27.09 -1.38 6.16
CA ASP A 192 -26.58 -2.37 7.08
C ASP A 192 -25.25 -1.92 7.70
N ALA A 193 -24.82 -2.61 8.77
CA ALA A 193 -23.59 -2.27 9.48
C ALA A 193 -22.37 -2.32 8.54
N SER A 194 -22.38 -3.20 7.52
CA SER A 194 -21.30 -3.34 6.55
C SER A 194 -21.13 -2.08 5.70
N LEU A 195 -22.20 -1.60 5.06
CA LEU A 195 -22.16 -0.42 4.21
C LEU A 195 -21.89 0.85 5.02
N MET A 196 -22.42 0.93 6.25
CA MET A 196 -22.10 2.00 7.20
C MET A 196 -20.59 2.03 7.53
N ASN A 197 -19.98 0.87 7.81
CA ASN A 197 -18.55 0.79 8.09
C ASN A 197 -17.70 1.22 6.90
N VAL A 198 -18.10 0.90 5.67
CA VAL A 198 -17.41 1.36 4.46
C VAL A 198 -17.51 2.88 4.29
N LEU A 199 -18.67 3.49 4.56
CA LEU A 199 -18.81 4.95 4.53
C LEU A 199 -18.00 5.64 5.63
N ILE A 200 -17.98 5.08 6.83
CA ILE A 200 -17.17 5.57 7.94
C ILE A 200 -15.69 5.53 7.56
N ASP A 201 -15.19 4.39 7.06
CA ASP A 201 -13.81 4.23 6.59
C ASP A 201 -13.46 5.24 5.48
N PHE A 202 -14.38 5.46 4.53
CA PHE A 202 -14.20 6.46 3.47
C PHE A 202 -14.04 7.87 4.03
N TYR A 203 -14.96 8.32 4.90
CA TYR A 203 -14.89 9.66 5.46
C TYR A 203 -13.65 9.85 6.35
N VAL A 204 -13.27 8.83 7.11
CA VAL A 204 -12.05 8.80 7.91
C VAL A 204 -10.81 8.98 7.03
N LYS A 205 -10.66 8.17 5.98
CA LYS A 205 -9.49 8.21 5.08
C LYS A 205 -9.39 9.52 4.31
N CYS A 206 -10.52 10.17 4.08
CA CYS A 206 -10.60 11.50 3.48
C CYS A 206 -10.41 12.66 4.48
N GLY A 207 -10.07 12.39 5.74
CA GLY A 207 -9.89 13.42 6.77
C GLY A 207 -11.18 14.14 7.18
N ARG A 208 -12.35 13.54 6.92
CA ARG A 208 -13.68 14.06 7.30
C ARG A 208 -14.23 13.31 8.51
N VAL A 209 -13.44 13.29 9.57
CA VAL A 209 -13.71 12.51 10.79
C VAL A 209 -15.04 12.89 11.46
N THR A 210 -15.43 14.17 11.42
CA THR A 210 -16.72 14.62 11.97
C THR A 210 -17.93 14.01 11.25
N SER A 211 -17.83 13.81 9.93
CA SER A 211 -18.86 13.11 9.15
C SER A 211 -18.90 11.61 9.47
N ALA A 212 -17.73 10.99 9.62
CA ALA A 212 -17.62 9.59 10.05
C ALA A 212 -18.24 9.37 11.44
N ARG A 213 -17.96 10.28 12.38
CA ARG A 213 -18.54 10.24 13.73
C ARG A 213 -20.06 10.31 13.71
N LYS A 214 -20.64 11.24 12.93
CA LYS A 214 -22.10 11.37 12.78
C LYS A 214 -22.76 10.11 12.22
N LEU A 215 -22.11 9.44 11.26
CA LEU A 215 -22.61 8.18 10.73
C LEU A 215 -22.61 7.10 11.81
N PHE A 216 -21.50 6.97 12.54
CA PHE A 216 -21.38 6.01 13.62
C PHE A 216 -22.37 6.26 14.77
N ASP A 217 -22.58 7.53 15.17
CA ASP A 217 -23.60 7.93 16.15
C ASP A 217 -25.03 7.56 15.70
N GLY A 218 -25.27 7.54 14.39
CA GLY A 218 -26.56 7.16 13.82
C GLY A 218 -26.80 5.66 13.75
N MET A 219 -25.81 4.82 14.05
CA MET A 219 -25.95 3.37 14.00
C MET A 219 -26.71 2.84 15.21
N TRP A 220 -27.85 2.18 14.96
CA TRP A 220 -28.63 1.54 16.04
C TRP A 220 -27.90 0.34 16.67
N ASN A 221 -27.15 -0.42 15.88
CA ASN A 221 -26.47 -1.63 16.31
C ASN A 221 -25.02 -1.66 15.80
N ALA A 222 -24.17 -0.78 16.34
CA ALA A 222 -22.75 -0.74 16.02
C ALA A 222 -22.03 -1.98 16.58
N ASP A 223 -21.48 -2.79 15.67
CA ASP A 223 -20.71 -3.99 16.01
C ASP A 223 -19.24 -3.67 16.31
N ILE A 224 -18.46 -4.66 16.74
CA ILE A 224 -17.03 -4.52 17.03
C ILE A 224 -16.26 -3.89 15.86
N THR A 225 -16.63 -4.23 14.62
CA THR A 225 -16.04 -3.70 13.39
C THR A 225 -16.28 -2.21 13.27
N SER A 226 -17.48 -1.74 13.59
CA SER A 226 -17.87 -0.33 13.55
C SER A 226 -17.01 0.51 14.52
N TRP A 227 -16.90 0.06 15.77
CA TRP A 227 -16.09 0.72 16.80
C TRP A 227 -14.61 0.75 16.40
N THR A 228 -14.09 -0.38 15.91
CA THR A 228 -12.70 -0.51 15.49
C THR A 228 -12.38 0.35 14.27
N THR A 229 -13.32 0.50 13.34
CA THR A 229 -13.17 1.36 12.14
C THR A 229 -13.03 2.83 12.55
N VAL A 230 -13.91 3.34 13.42
CA VAL A 230 -13.82 4.72 13.92
C VAL A 230 -12.55 4.92 14.75
N LEU A 231 -12.20 3.95 15.60
CA LEU A 231 -11.00 4.01 16.44
C LEU A 231 -9.71 4.08 15.61
N SER A 232 -9.57 3.19 14.62
CA SER A 232 -8.46 3.22 13.67
C SER A 232 -8.44 4.53 12.89
N GLY A 233 -9.62 5.07 12.58
CA GLY A 233 -9.76 6.34 11.89
C GLY A 233 -9.33 7.56 12.70
N TYR A 234 -9.66 7.60 13.98
CA TYR A 234 -9.18 8.63 14.90
C TYR A 234 -7.66 8.58 15.03
N LYS A 235 -7.10 7.37 15.18
CA LYS A 235 -5.64 7.16 15.16
C LYS A 235 -4.99 7.69 13.87
N GLN A 236 -5.55 7.37 12.70
CA GLN A 236 -5.01 7.81 11.40
C GLN A 236 -5.04 9.34 11.21
N ASN A 237 -5.99 10.01 11.86
CA ASN A 237 -6.15 11.46 11.79
C ASN A 237 -5.54 12.18 13.02
N SER A 238 -4.68 11.52 13.77
CA SER A 238 -4.00 12.06 14.96
C SER A 238 -4.92 12.54 16.09
N LEU A 239 -6.17 12.07 16.12
CA LEU A 239 -7.16 12.35 17.17
C LEU A 239 -7.04 11.33 18.31
N HIS A 240 -5.86 11.30 18.93
CA HIS A 240 -5.48 10.26 19.87
C HIS A 240 -6.26 10.30 21.18
N LYS A 241 -6.68 11.49 21.64
CA LYS A 241 -7.46 11.62 22.89
C LYS A 241 -8.87 11.08 22.70
N GLU A 242 -9.51 11.44 21.60
CA GLU A 242 -10.82 10.96 21.19
C GLU A 242 -10.79 9.43 20.96
N ALA A 243 -9.67 8.89 20.46
CA ALA A 243 -9.47 7.45 20.34
C ALA A 243 -9.48 6.75 21.71
N MET A 244 -8.85 7.34 22.73
CA MET A 244 -8.87 6.80 24.11
C MET A 244 -10.26 6.87 24.75
N GLU A 245 -11.00 7.95 24.52
CA GLU A 245 -12.37 8.08 24.98
C GLU A 245 -13.27 7.02 24.31
N LEU A 246 -13.12 6.83 23.01
CA LEU A 246 -13.88 5.83 22.25
C LEU A 246 -13.57 4.40 22.71
N PHE A 247 -12.31 4.07 22.94
CA PHE A 247 -11.90 2.74 23.44
C PHE A 247 -12.44 2.48 24.86
N SER A 248 -12.44 3.50 25.72
CA SER A 248 -13.06 3.41 27.05
C SER A 248 -14.57 3.16 26.95
N GLY A 249 -15.24 3.88 26.05
CA GLY A 249 -16.67 3.67 25.76
C GLY A 249 -16.98 2.26 25.25
N MET A 250 -16.11 1.71 24.39
CA MET A 250 -16.20 0.34 23.87
C MET A 250 -16.17 -0.70 24.99
N LEU A 251 -15.23 -0.55 25.95
CA LEU A 251 -15.16 -1.42 27.13
C LEU A 251 -16.37 -1.27 28.06
N MET A 252 -16.83 -0.03 28.28
CA MET A 252 -18.02 0.25 29.10
C MET A 252 -19.30 -0.33 28.52
N PHE A 253 -19.41 -0.42 27.19
CA PHE A 253 -20.53 -1.07 26.50
C PHE A 253 -20.46 -2.60 26.56
N GLY A 254 -19.43 -3.16 27.20
CA GLY A 254 -19.23 -4.61 27.33
C GLY A 254 -18.70 -5.28 26.06
N LEU A 255 -18.24 -4.50 25.07
CA LEU A 255 -17.58 -5.05 23.90
C LEU A 255 -16.19 -5.55 24.29
N LYS A 256 -15.71 -6.55 23.55
CA LYS A 256 -14.38 -7.12 23.71
C LYS A 256 -13.50 -6.64 22.55
N PRO A 257 -12.69 -5.57 22.74
CA PRO A 257 -11.74 -5.13 21.74
C PRO A 257 -10.92 -6.26 21.13
N ASP A 258 -10.82 -6.26 19.81
CA ASP A 258 -10.00 -7.20 19.08
C ASP A 258 -8.55 -6.71 18.93
N MET A 259 -7.72 -7.49 18.23
CA MET A 259 -6.33 -7.16 17.97
C MET A 259 -6.13 -5.82 17.23
N TYR A 260 -7.07 -5.43 16.35
CA TYR A 260 -7.00 -4.20 15.59
C TYR A 260 -7.33 -2.98 16.46
N ALA A 261 -8.34 -3.11 17.33
CA ALA A 261 -8.69 -2.08 18.29
C ALA A 261 -7.54 -1.86 19.30
N CYS A 262 -6.98 -2.94 19.86
CA CYS A 262 -5.84 -2.92 20.76
C CYS A 262 -4.60 -2.26 20.12
N SER A 263 -4.24 -2.66 18.90
CA SER A 263 -3.11 -2.05 18.18
C SER A 263 -3.32 -0.55 17.93
N SER A 264 -4.55 -0.16 17.58
CA SER A 264 -4.88 1.25 17.29
C SER A 264 -4.82 2.13 18.54
N ILE A 265 -5.31 1.64 19.68
CA ILE A 265 -5.25 2.38 20.94
C ILE A 265 -3.81 2.44 21.48
N LEU A 266 -3.03 1.36 21.37
CA LEU A 266 -1.62 1.36 21.78
C LEU A 266 -0.80 2.38 20.99
N THR A 267 -1.02 2.49 19.68
CA THR A 267 -0.40 3.53 18.84
C THR A 267 -0.76 4.93 19.33
N SER A 268 -2.02 5.13 19.76
CA SER A 268 -2.46 6.42 20.30
C SER A 268 -1.85 6.72 21.67
N CYS A 269 -1.70 5.71 22.54
CA CYS A 269 -0.96 5.82 23.80
C CYS A 269 0.50 6.19 23.56
N ALA A 270 1.14 5.54 22.58
CA ALA A 270 2.53 5.80 22.19
C ALA A 270 2.71 7.26 21.72
N SER A 271 1.76 7.76 20.92
CA SER A 271 1.79 9.14 20.38
C SER A 271 1.57 10.19 21.47
N LEU A 272 0.74 9.89 22.47
CA LEU A 272 0.47 10.76 23.62
C LEU A 272 1.44 10.55 24.79
N HIS A 273 2.39 9.61 24.69
CA HIS A 273 3.25 9.17 25.79
C HIS A 273 2.46 8.78 27.06
N ALA A 274 1.26 8.21 26.85
CA ALA A 274 0.30 7.87 27.90
C ALA A 274 0.58 6.47 28.48
N LEU A 275 1.74 6.31 29.14
CA LEU A 275 2.22 5.03 29.67
C LEU A 275 1.18 4.34 30.57
N GLU A 276 0.59 5.09 31.51
CA GLU A 276 -0.38 4.53 32.45
C GLU A 276 -1.57 3.91 31.72
N TYR A 277 -2.17 4.59 30.75
CA TYR A 277 -3.26 4.01 29.98
C TYR A 277 -2.78 2.82 29.12
N GLY A 278 -1.58 2.92 28.54
CA GLY A 278 -0.95 1.83 27.79
C GLY A 278 -0.79 0.55 28.60
N THR A 279 -0.42 0.63 29.89
CA THR A 279 -0.30 -0.54 30.77
C THR A 279 -1.67 -1.15 31.11
N HIS A 280 -2.73 -0.36 31.23
CA HIS A 280 -4.10 -0.87 31.37
C HIS A 280 -4.54 -1.66 30.13
N VAL A 281 -4.24 -1.13 28.93
CA VAL A 281 -4.50 -1.84 27.67
C VAL A 281 -3.67 -3.13 27.57
N HIS A 282 -2.39 -3.09 27.97
CA HIS A 282 -1.56 -4.30 28.01
C HIS A 282 -2.13 -5.36 28.97
N ALA A 283 -2.60 -4.96 30.15
CA ALA A 283 -3.27 -5.88 31.07
C ALA A 283 -4.54 -6.50 30.47
N TYR A 284 -5.31 -5.74 29.68
CA TYR A 284 -6.43 -6.26 28.91
C TYR A 284 -5.96 -7.29 27.87
N ILE A 285 -4.93 -6.98 27.07
CA ILE A 285 -4.37 -7.86 26.04
C ILE A 285 -3.95 -9.21 26.62
N VAL A 286 -3.28 -9.20 27.78
CA VAL A 286 -2.90 -10.43 28.49
C VAL A 286 -4.13 -11.22 28.92
N LYS A 287 -5.13 -10.57 29.54
CA LYS A 287 -6.38 -11.22 29.98
C LYS A 287 -7.21 -11.76 28.81
N ALA A 288 -7.19 -11.10 27.67
CA ALA A 288 -7.89 -11.48 26.45
C ALA A 288 -7.11 -12.49 25.59
N ASN A 289 -5.88 -12.87 26.02
CA ASN A 289 -4.98 -13.75 25.29
C ASN A 289 -4.67 -13.28 23.86
N LEU A 290 -4.48 -11.96 23.68
CA LEU A 290 -4.19 -11.33 22.39
C LEU A 290 -2.68 -11.10 22.16
N GLY A 291 -1.82 -11.45 23.13
CA GLY A 291 -0.37 -11.18 23.07
C GLY A 291 0.42 -12.03 22.07
N ASN A 292 -0.16 -13.10 21.52
CA ASN A 292 0.49 -13.89 20.47
C ASN A 292 0.33 -13.29 19.07
N ASP A 293 -0.50 -12.24 18.92
CA ASP A 293 -0.66 -11.54 17.65
C ASP A 293 0.51 -10.58 17.41
N SER A 294 1.18 -10.72 16.26
CA SER A 294 2.37 -9.94 15.90
C SER A 294 2.08 -8.44 15.80
N TYR A 295 0.90 -8.04 15.33
CA TYR A 295 0.51 -6.63 15.25
C TYR A 295 0.34 -6.00 16.63
N VAL A 296 -0.32 -6.73 17.55
CA VAL A 296 -0.50 -6.28 18.94
C VAL A 296 0.85 -6.18 19.66
N THR A 297 1.70 -7.20 19.54
CA THR A 297 3.02 -7.22 20.17
C THR A 297 3.93 -6.13 19.63
N ASN A 298 3.94 -5.90 18.31
CA ASN A 298 4.66 -4.78 17.72
C ASN A 298 4.17 -3.43 18.27
N SER A 299 2.86 -3.27 18.39
CA SER A 299 2.25 -2.05 18.95
C SER A 299 2.58 -1.86 20.44
N LEU A 300 2.70 -2.94 21.21
CA LEU A 300 3.15 -2.90 22.61
C LEU A 300 4.61 -2.45 22.72
N ILE A 301 5.49 -3.02 21.90
CA ILE A 301 6.91 -2.63 21.86
C ILE A 301 7.04 -1.15 21.49
N ASP A 302 6.37 -0.69 20.43
CA ASP A 302 6.40 0.73 20.02
C ASP A 302 5.84 1.65 21.13
N MET A 303 4.75 1.25 21.79
CA MET A 303 4.16 2.01 22.90
C MET A 303 5.13 2.16 24.07
N TYR A 304 5.71 1.06 24.55
CA TYR A 304 6.67 1.11 25.64
C TYR A 304 7.95 1.85 25.26
N ALA A 305 8.45 1.64 24.04
CA ALA A 305 9.64 2.34 23.54
C ALA A 305 9.41 3.85 23.49
N LYS A 306 8.31 4.32 22.89
CA LYS A 306 7.97 5.75 22.84
C LYS A 306 7.67 6.35 24.21
N CYS A 307 7.17 5.55 25.16
CA CYS A 307 6.97 5.99 26.55
C CYS A 307 8.24 5.90 27.41
N HIS A 308 9.42 5.69 26.82
CA HIS A 308 10.72 5.59 27.50
C HIS A 308 10.83 4.42 28.50
N CYS A 309 10.10 3.33 28.27
CA CYS A 309 10.13 2.12 29.09
C CYS A 309 10.74 0.94 28.33
N LEU A 310 11.98 1.10 27.86
CA LEU A 310 12.67 0.10 27.02
C LEU A 310 12.84 -1.26 27.72
N ASN A 311 12.95 -1.29 29.05
CA ASN A 311 13.02 -2.56 29.79
C ASN A 311 11.72 -3.37 29.66
N ASP A 312 10.56 -2.72 29.66
CA ASP A 312 9.28 -3.42 29.49
C ASP A 312 9.02 -3.77 28.02
N ALA A 313 9.43 -2.90 27.09
CA ALA A 313 9.47 -3.24 25.67
C ALA A 313 10.32 -4.50 25.43
N ARG A 314 11.49 -4.57 26.07
CA ARG A 314 12.40 -5.72 25.98
C ARG A 314 11.79 -7.00 26.54
N LYS A 315 11.07 -6.95 27.66
CA LYS A 315 10.35 -8.11 28.21
C LYS A 315 9.28 -8.62 27.24
N VAL A 316 8.51 -7.72 26.63
CA VAL A 316 7.50 -8.09 25.62
C VAL A 316 8.19 -8.75 24.42
N PHE A 317 9.29 -8.17 23.95
CA PHE A 317 10.10 -8.75 22.88
C PHE A 317 10.69 -10.12 23.25
N ASP A 318 11.24 -10.31 24.44
CA ASP A 318 11.81 -11.61 24.81
C ASP A 318 10.74 -12.71 24.96
N LEU A 319 9.51 -12.33 25.31
CA LEU A 319 8.37 -13.26 25.42
C LEU A 319 7.78 -13.65 24.06
N PHE A 320 7.70 -12.70 23.12
CA PHE A 320 6.91 -12.85 21.89
C PHE A 320 7.70 -12.60 20.59
N GLY A 321 8.97 -12.19 20.69
CA GLY A 321 9.81 -11.69 19.60
C GLY A 321 10.11 -12.71 18.51
N GLY A 322 10.07 -14.00 18.84
CA GLY A 322 10.19 -15.11 17.89
C GLY A 322 11.27 -14.90 16.83
N ASP A 323 10.96 -15.28 15.58
CA ASP A 323 11.77 -15.01 14.39
C ASP A 323 11.15 -13.89 13.53
N ASP A 324 10.48 -12.91 14.17
CA ASP A 324 9.74 -11.84 13.48
C ASP A 324 10.60 -10.58 13.25
N VAL A 325 10.97 -10.33 11.99
CA VAL A 325 11.74 -9.16 11.54
C VAL A 325 11.12 -7.84 12.01
N VAL A 326 9.78 -7.74 12.06
CA VAL A 326 9.07 -6.51 12.44
C VAL A 326 9.32 -6.18 13.91
N LEU A 327 9.32 -7.19 14.79
CA LEU A 327 9.56 -7.01 16.22
C LEU A 327 11.04 -6.65 16.49
N TYR A 328 11.98 -7.26 15.77
CA TYR A 328 13.39 -6.88 15.80
C TYR A 328 13.58 -5.41 15.40
N ASN A 329 12.96 -4.98 14.29
CA ASN A 329 13.01 -3.59 13.84
C ASN A 329 12.46 -2.62 14.88
N ALA A 330 11.33 -2.96 15.52
CA ALA A 330 10.72 -2.12 16.56
C ALA A 330 11.65 -1.95 17.77
N MET A 331 12.32 -3.01 18.21
CA MET A 331 13.30 -2.93 19.31
C MET A 331 14.56 -2.16 18.93
N ILE A 332 15.14 -2.41 17.76
CA ILE A 332 16.32 -1.69 17.28
C ILE A 332 16.01 -0.20 17.14
N GLU A 333 14.84 0.15 16.56
CA GLU A 333 14.41 1.53 16.44
C GLU A 333 14.23 2.17 17.82
N GLY A 334 13.58 1.48 18.76
CA GLY A 334 13.38 1.94 20.14
C GLY A 334 14.70 2.29 20.84
N TYR A 335 15.69 1.39 20.77
CA TYR A 335 17.03 1.62 21.31
C TYR A 335 17.81 2.71 20.56
N SER A 336 17.64 2.83 19.24
CA SER A 336 18.36 3.83 18.42
C SER A 336 17.93 5.28 18.68
N ARG A 337 16.68 5.48 19.13
CA ARG A 337 16.09 6.82 19.37
C ARG A 337 16.40 7.37 20.75
N LEU A 338 16.46 6.51 21.76
CA LEU A 338 16.67 6.91 23.15
C LEU A 338 18.16 6.79 23.45
N GLY A 339 18.88 7.87 23.14
CA GLY A 339 20.32 7.87 22.91
C GLY A 339 21.22 7.88 24.16
N THR A 340 20.98 7.02 25.15
CA THR A 340 22.09 6.71 26.07
C THR A 340 23.07 5.77 25.35
N GLN A 341 24.36 5.94 25.60
CA GLN A 341 25.40 5.12 24.94
C GLN A 341 25.14 3.61 25.13
N ARG A 342 24.61 3.22 26.29
CA ARG A 342 24.24 1.82 26.58
C ARG A 342 23.10 1.33 25.69
N GLU A 343 22.02 2.09 25.60
CA GLU A 343 20.86 1.72 24.77
C GLU A 343 21.24 1.63 23.29
N LEU A 344 22.09 2.55 22.80
CA LEU A 344 22.63 2.48 21.44
C LEU A 344 23.42 1.19 21.19
N HIS A 345 24.23 0.74 22.16
CA HIS A 345 24.90 -0.57 22.07
C HIS A 345 23.91 -1.75 22.13
N ASP A 346 22.82 -1.65 22.90
CA ASP A 346 21.78 -2.68 22.95
C ASP A 346 21.05 -2.84 21.60
N ALA A 347 20.94 -1.79 20.79
CA ALA A 347 20.46 -1.89 19.41
C ALA A 347 21.33 -2.84 18.56
N PHE A 348 22.65 -2.73 18.68
CA PHE A 348 23.59 -3.62 18.00
C PHE A 348 23.57 -5.05 18.57
N ASN A 349 23.34 -5.20 19.88
CA ASN A 349 23.18 -6.52 20.51
C ASN A 349 21.93 -7.25 19.96
N ILE A 350 20.79 -6.55 19.85
CA ILE A 350 19.58 -7.10 19.20
C ILE A 350 19.86 -7.49 17.76
N PHE A 351 20.56 -6.66 16.99
CA PHE A 351 20.94 -6.98 15.62
C PHE A 351 21.88 -8.20 15.53
N GLY A 352 22.79 -8.34 16.50
CA GLY A 352 23.62 -9.54 16.64
C GLY A 352 22.80 -10.82 16.84
N ASP A 353 21.78 -10.76 17.69
CA ASP A 353 20.84 -11.88 17.90
C ASP A 353 19.99 -12.17 16.66
N MET A 354 19.51 -11.13 15.95
CA MET A 354 18.81 -11.28 14.67
C MET A 354 19.65 -12.08 13.66
N ARG A 355 20.95 -11.76 13.58
CA ARG A 355 21.89 -12.41 12.67
C ARG A 355 22.23 -13.83 13.10
N SER A 356 22.38 -14.09 14.40
CA SER A 356 22.68 -15.44 14.92
C SER A 356 21.54 -16.41 14.62
N ARG A 357 20.31 -15.91 14.54
CA ARG A 357 19.10 -16.65 14.15
C ARG A 357 18.84 -16.69 12.64
N LEU A 358 19.73 -16.14 11.82
CA LEU A 358 19.63 -16.11 10.36
C LEU A 358 18.38 -15.37 9.84
N ILE A 359 17.83 -14.45 10.63
CA ILE A 359 16.70 -13.62 10.22
C ILE A 359 17.22 -12.53 9.28
N ARG A 360 16.63 -12.41 8.08
CA ARG A 360 17.08 -11.46 7.05
C ARG A 360 16.75 -10.01 7.48
N PRO A 361 17.76 -9.12 7.63
CA PRO A 361 17.53 -7.71 7.89
C PRO A 361 16.77 -7.02 6.77
N SER A 362 15.96 -6.05 7.15
CA SER A 362 15.21 -5.18 6.22
C SER A 362 15.89 -3.81 6.10
N LEU A 363 15.46 -2.98 5.14
CA LEU A 363 15.93 -1.60 5.03
C LEU A 363 15.76 -0.82 6.35
N LEU A 364 14.61 -0.98 7.01
CA LEU A 364 14.32 -0.31 8.28
C LEU A 364 15.35 -0.68 9.36
N THR A 365 15.78 -1.94 9.41
CA THR A 365 16.83 -2.42 10.32
C THR A 365 18.10 -1.59 10.18
N PHE A 366 18.56 -1.41 8.94
CA PHE A 366 19.80 -0.69 8.66
C PHE A 366 19.67 0.82 8.89
N VAL A 367 18.52 1.42 8.56
CA VAL A 367 18.25 2.83 8.86
C VAL A 367 18.34 3.10 10.37
N SER A 368 17.74 2.23 11.20
CA SER A 368 17.81 2.35 12.66
C SER A 368 19.24 2.18 13.19
N LEU A 369 20.02 1.25 12.64
CA LEU A 369 21.43 1.04 13.01
C LEU A 369 22.33 2.20 12.56
N LEU A 370 22.11 2.76 11.37
CA LEU A 370 22.83 3.93 10.87
C LEU A 370 22.59 5.12 11.80
N ARG A 371 21.34 5.34 12.22
CA ARG A 371 21.01 6.34 13.24
C ARG A 371 21.75 6.09 14.55
N ALA A 372 21.77 4.84 15.04
CA ALA A 372 22.50 4.52 16.26
C ALA A 372 24.02 4.78 16.11
N SER A 373 24.60 4.44 14.96
CA SER A 373 26.03 4.71 14.67
C SER A 373 26.34 6.21 14.58
N ALA A 374 25.44 6.99 13.98
CA ALA A 374 25.50 8.44 13.91
C ALA A 374 25.45 9.08 15.30
N SER A 375 24.53 8.63 16.16
CA SER A 375 24.43 9.08 17.56
C SER A 375 25.68 8.73 18.38
N LEU A 376 26.37 7.63 18.04
CA LEU A 376 27.67 7.26 18.63
C LEU A 376 28.85 7.98 17.97
N SER A 377 28.64 8.73 16.88
CA SER A 377 29.70 9.30 16.04
C SER A 377 30.74 8.26 15.59
N SER A 378 30.31 7.03 15.32
CA SER A 378 31.20 5.92 14.96
C SER A 378 31.20 5.67 13.45
N LEU A 379 32.18 6.27 12.77
CA LEU A 379 32.38 6.07 11.33
C LEU A 379 32.61 4.59 10.97
N GLU A 380 33.31 3.84 11.83
CA GLU A 380 33.58 2.42 11.64
C GLU A 380 32.27 1.61 11.57
N LEU A 381 31.34 1.85 12.50
CA LEU A 381 30.04 1.18 12.51
C LEU A 381 29.21 1.55 11.29
N SER A 382 29.18 2.83 10.88
CA SER A 382 28.48 3.25 9.67
C SER A 382 29.03 2.54 8.42
N GLY A 383 30.36 2.42 8.30
CA GLY A 383 31.00 1.69 7.21
C GLY A 383 30.67 0.19 7.21
N GLN A 384 30.67 -0.45 8.38
CA GLN A 384 30.26 -1.86 8.51
C GLN A 384 28.79 -2.06 8.10
N ILE A 385 27.89 -1.17 8.54
CA ILE A 385 26.47 -1.22 8.18
C ILE A 385 26.28 -1.05 6.68
N HIS A 386 26.96 -0.07 6.07
CA HIS A 386 26.91 0.16 4.63
C HIS A 386 27.34 -1.09 3.83
N GLY A 387 28.44 -1.74 4.22
CA GLY A 387 28.86 -3.00 3.60
C GLY A 387 27.85 -4.14 3.78
N LEU A 388 27.16 -4.19 4.93
CA LEU A 388 26.09 -5.18 5.15
C LEU A 388 24.86 -4.89 4.28
N MET A 389 24.46 -3.63 4.08
CA MET A 389 23.35 -3.28 3.18
C MET A 389 23.58 -3.84 1.77
N PHE A 390 24.78 -3.63 1.22
CA PHE A 390 25.18 -4.23 -0.06
C PHE A 390 25.12 -5.76 -0.03
N LYS A 391 25.68 -6.39 1.01
CA LYS A 391 25.69 -7.86 1.13
C LYS A 391 24.29 -8.47 1.14
N TYR A 392 23.33 -7.82 1.79
CA TYR A 392 21.95 -8.31 1.88
C TYR A 392 21.08 -7.91 0.68
N GLY A 393 21.66 -7.24 -0.32
CA GLY A 393 20.95 -6.77 -1.51
C GLY A 393 19.90 -5.72 -1.17
N VAL A 394 20.11 -4.93 -0.11
CA VAL A 394 19.30 -3.73 0.14
C VAL A 394 19.80 -2.69 -0.85
N ASN A 395 19.03 -2.50 -1.92
CA ASN A 395 19.38 -1.57 -2.99
C ASN A 395 19.59 -0.16 -2.44
N LEU A 396 20.52 0.58 -3.07
CA LEU A 396 20.64 2.04 -2.95
C LEU A 396 19.44 2.71 -3.64
N ASP A 397 18.24 2.39 -3.16
CA ASP A 397 17.08 3.22 -3.42
C ASP A 397 17.24 4.56 -2.70
N ILE A 398 16.34 5.47 -3.03
CA ILE A 398 16.35 6.84 -2.51
C ILE A 398 16.38 6.88 -0.98
N PHE A 399 15.65 5.97 -0.33
CA PHE A 399 15.53 5.92 1.13
C PHE A 399 16.78 5.34 1.80
N ALA A 400 17.37 4.29 1.23
CA ALA A 400 18.63 3.73 1.69
C ALA A 400 19.77 4.74 1.58
N ALA A 401 19.85 5.44 0.45
CA ALA A 401 20.90 6.41 0.20
C ALA A 401 20.78 7.65 1.09
N SER A 402 19.56 8.19 1.29
CA SER A 402 19.36 9.33 2.20
C SER A 402 19.79 8.99 3.64
N ALA A 403 19.46 7.79 4.12
CA ALA A 403 19.87 7.34 5.44
C ALA A 403 21.39 7.15 5.57
N LEU A 404 22.06 6.68 4.52
CA LEU A 404 23.53 6.57 4.48
C LEU A 404 24.20 7.95 4.50
N ILE A 405 23.71 8.89 3.68
CA ILE A 405 24.20 10.27 3.66
C ILE A 405 24.08 10.91 5.04
N ASP A 406 22.90 10.80 5.67
CA ASP A 406 22.69 11.33 7.02
C ASP A 406 23.59 10.63 8.04
N GLY A 407 23.77 9.31 7.93
CA GLY A 407 24.64 8.52 8.81
C GLY A 407 26.10 8.97 8.76
N TYR A 408 26.68 9.04 7.56
CA TYR A 408 28.07 9.46 7.35
C TYR A 408 28.30 10.93 7.70
N SER A 409 27.36 11.81 7.33
CA SER A 409 27.43 13.24 7.63
C SER A 409 27.51 13.46 9.15
N ASN A 410 26.66 12.76 9.92
CA ASN A 410 26.67 12.84 11.37
C ASN A 410 27.94 12.23 12.00
N CYS A 411 28.52 11.20 11.37
CA CYS A 411 29.81 10.59 11.75
C CYS A 411 31.06 11.38 11.31
N TYR A 412 30.91 12.64 10.90
CA TYR A 412 32.00 13.52 10.48
C TYR A 412 32.74 13.07 9.20
N SER A 413 32.11 12.26 8.34
CA SER A 413 32.62 11.93 7.00
C SER A 413 31.70 12.51 5.93
N ILE A 414 31.94 13.77 5.55
CA ILE A 414 31.18 14.41 4.48
C ILE A 414 31.61 13.86 3.12
N GLU A 415 32.87 13.43 2.98
CA GLU A 415 33.41 12.81 1.78
C GLU A 415 32.67 11.51 1.43
N ASP A 416 32.47 10.61 2.38
CA ASP A 416 31.71 9.37 2.13
C ASP A 416 30.25 9.67 1.80
N SER A 417 29.66 10.68 2.44
CA SER A 417 28.31 11.16 2.12
C SER A 417 28.21 11.64 0.67
N ARG A 418 29.22 12.38 0.18
CA ARG A 418 29.31 12.83 -1.22
C ARG A 418 29.45 11.67 -2.19
N LEU A 419 30.21 10.64 -1.83
CA LEU A 419 30.39 9.45 -2.67
C LEU A 419 29.04 8.75 -2.87
N VAL A 420 28.31 8.46 -1.79
CA VAL A 420 26.97 7.87 -1.85
C VAL A 420 26.03 8.73 -2.69
N PHE A 421 26.03 10.05 -2.46
CA PHE A 421 25.21 10.98 -3.26
C PHE A 421 25.56 10.91 -4.76
N ASN A 422 26.85 10.90 -5.12
CA ASN A 422 27.28 10.91 -6.51
C ASN A 422 26.99 9.59 -7.24
N GLU A 423 27.02 8.44 -6.57
CA GLU A 423 26.71 7.14 -7.16
C GLU A 423 25.23 7.01 -7.60
N MET A 424 24.33 7.80 -7.03
CA MET A 424 22.90 7.74 -7.37
C MET A 424 22.61 8.30 -8.76
N LYS A 425 21.94 7.51 -9.62
CA LYS A 425 21.48 7.97 -10.95
C LYS A 425 20.31 8.95 -10.85
N GLU A 426 19.33 8.64 -10.02
CA GLU A 426 18.16 9.48 -9.77
C GLU A 426 18.19 9.98 -8.33
N LYS A 427 17.87 11.27 -8.14
CA LYS A 427 17.91 11.96 -6.85
C LYS A 427 16.64 12.76 -6.68
N ASP A 428 15.84 12.37 -5.70
CA ASP A 428 14.65 13.11 -5.30
C ASP A 428 14.98 14.18 -4.25
N LEU A 429 13.95 14.91 -3.85
CA LEU A 429 14.05 15.97 -2.87
C LEU A 429 14.64 15.54 -1.52
N VAL A 430 14.35 14.31 -1.07
CA VAL A 430 14.80 13.80 0.23
C VAL A 430 16.32 13.67 0.24
N VAL A 431 16.88 13.06 -0.80
CA VAL A 431 18.33 12.87 -0.94
C VAL A 431 19.08 14.20 -1.02
N TRP A 432 18.54 15.17 -1.77
CA TRP A 432 19.11 16.52 -1.82
C TRP A 432 19.09 17.18 -0.44
N ASN A 433 17.97 17.11 0.29
CA ASN A 433 17.85 17.66 1.64
C ASN A 433 18.81 17.04 2.64
N SER A 434 19.00 15.71 2.60
CA SER A 434 19.99 15.02 3.45
C SER A 434 21.40 15.53 3.18
N MET A 435 21.80 15.70 1.91
CA MET A 435 23.13 16.22 1.56
C MET A 435 23.32 17.68 1.97
N PHE A 436 22.31 18.54 1.78
CA PHE A 436 22.35 19.93 2.27
C PHE A 436 22.49 19.99 3.78
N SER A 437 21.69 19.20 4.51
CA SER A 437 21.77 19.11 5.96
C SER A 437 23.16 18.66 6.40
N GLY A 438 23.77 17.70 5.71
CA GLY A 438 25.14 17.26 5.96
C GLY A 438 26.16 18.39 5.87
N TYR A 439 26.20 19.13 4.76
CA TYR A 439 27.13 20.25 4.60
C TYR A 439 26.94 21.36 5.64
N VAL A 440 25.70 21.76 5.90
CA VAL A 440 25.39 22.81 6.88
C VAL A 440 25.78 22.37 8.30
N GLN A 441 25.50 21.12 8.68
CA GLN A 441 25.92 20.56 9.97
C GLN A 441 27.43 20.47 10.13
N ARG A 442 28.20 20.46 9.03
CA ARG A 442 29.67 20.50 9.05
C ARG A 442 30.23 21.90 8.84
N SER A 443 29.37 22.93 8.78
CA SER A 443 29.75 24.33 8.51
C SER A 443 30.44 24.53 7.15
N GLU A 444 30.26 23.60 6.20
CA GLU A 444 30.74 23.72 4.81
C GLU A 444 29.71 24.47 3.96
N ASN A 445 29.41 25.71 4.38
CA ASN A 445 28.30 26.49 3.80
C ASN A 445 28.54 26.87 2.32
N GLU A 446 29.80 27.03 1.90
CA GLU A 446 30.14 27.28 0.49
C GLU A 446 29.78 26.10 -0.42
N GLU A 447 30.10 24.87 0.00
CA GLU A 447 29.73 23.66 -0.73
C GLU A 447 28.21 23.45 -0.72
N ALA A 448 27.52 23.79 0.38
CA ALA A 448 26.07 23.80 0.43
C ALA A 448 25.46 24.79 -0.59
N LEU A 449 26.02 26.00 -0.73
CA LEU A 449 25.59 26.99 -1.73
C LEU A 449 25.88 26.52 -3.16
N ASN A 450 27.05 25.92 -3.39
CA ASN A 450 27.40 25.34 -4.69
C ASN A 450 26.40 24.23 -5.07
N LEU A 451 26.08 23.34 -4.13
CA LEU A 451 25.08 22.28 -4.34
C LEU A 451 23.68 22.86 -4.62
N PHE A 452 23.31 23.95 -3.95
CA PHE A 452 22.03 24.64 -4.14
C PHE A 452 21.93 25.27 -5.53
N SER A 453 23.01 25.93 -5.96
CA SER A 453 23.09 26.49 -7.30
C SER A 453 22.91 25.40 -8.37
N ASN A 454 23.59 24.24 -8.23
CA ASN A 454 23.47 23.12 -9.16
C ASN A 454 22.02 22.59 -9.23
N TYR A 455 21.34 22.47 -8.08
CA TYR A 455 19.93 22.09 -8.06
C TYR A 455 19.05 23.08 -8.82
N SER A 456 19.27 24.39 -8.66
CA SER A 456 18.53 25.42 -9.39
C SER A 456 18.78 25.36 -10.90
N TYR A 457 20.01 25.07 -11.34
CA TYR A 457 20.36 24.94 -12.75
C TYR A 457 19.68 23.73 -13.42
N GLN A 458 19.28 22.72 -12.66
CA GLN A 458 18.49 21.58 -13.16
C GLN A 458 17.00 21.93 -13.39
N GLY A 459 16.60 23.20 -13.22
CA GLY A 459 15.22 23.65 -13.44
C GLY A 459 14.23 23.13 -12.39
N LYS A 460 14.72 22.64 -11.25
CA LYS A 460 13.90 22.10 -10.18
C LYS A 460 13.38 23.24 -9.28
N ASP A 461 12.14 23.11 -8.84
CA ASP A 461 11.48 24.13 -8.01
C ASP A 461 12.19 24.29 -6.67
N LEU A 462 12.76 25.46 -6.43
CA LEU A 462 13.51 25.80 -5.23
C LEU A 462 12.62 25.88 -3.98
N THR A 463 11.31 26.12 -4.15
CA THR A 463 10.36 26.15 -3.03
C THR A 463 10.13 24.78 -2.42
N SER A 464 10.43 23.70 -3.17
CA SER A 464 10.32 22.33 -2.68
C SER A 464 11.41 21.96 -1.67
N LEU A 465 12.59 22.59 -1.74
CA LEU A 465 13.74 22.32 -0.85
C LEU A 465 13.62 22.93 0.56
N LEU A 466 12.50 23.59 0.86
CA LEU A 466 12.27 24.29 2.13
C LEU A 466 12.03 23.30 3.29
N SER A 467 13.04 22.51 3.65
CA SER A 467 13.18 22.04 5.02
C SER A 467 13.48 23.26 5.91
N PRO A 468 12.69 23.54 6.97
CA PRO A 468 12.84 24.75 7.77
C PRO A 468 14.21 24.88 8.45
N THR A 469 14.92 23.79 8.69
CA THR A 469 16.06 23.76 9.62
C THR A 469 17.39 24.15 8.99
N TRP A 470 17.80 23.52 7.90
CA TRP A 470 19.10 23.83 7.28
C TRP A 470 19.08 25.19 6.58
N LEU A 471 17.95 25.58 5.99
CA LEU A 471 17.82 26.85 5.29
C LEU A 471 17.82 28.02 6.27
N GLN A 472 17.22 27.85 7.45
CA GLN A 472 17.32 28.83 8.53
C GLN A 472 18.76 28.95 9.05
N GLN A 473 19.51 27.84 9.17
CA GLN A 473 20.92 27.86 9.55
C GLN A 473 21.80 28.54 8.48
N LEU A 474 21.58 28.25 7.20
CA LEU A 474 22.29 28.85 6.07
C LEU A 474 21.99 30.36 5.96
N VAL A 475 20.72 30.76 6.10
CA VAL A 475 20.33 32.18 6.13
C VAL A 475 20.94 32.89 7.32
N THR A 476 21.00 32.24 8.48
CA THR A 476 21.69 32.80 9.65
C THR A 476 23.17 33.03 9.33
N TRP A 477 23.86 32.05 8.74
CA TRP A 477 25.26 32.21 8.33
C TRP A 477 25.48 33.35 7.32
N LEU A 478 24.61 33.48 6.30
CA LEU A 478 24.64 34.55 5.29
C LEU A 478 24.36 35.95 5.84
N VAL A 479 23.63 36.05 6.96
CA VAL A 479 23.31 37.35 7.58
C VAL A 479 24.45 37.83 8.47
N PHE A 480 25.26 36.91 9.02
CA PHE A 480 26.32 37.22 9.99
C PHE A 480 27.75 37.20 9.42
N ASN A 481 27.96 36.74 8.19
CA ASN A 481 29.22 36.81 7.44
C ASN A 481 28.97 37.46 6.08
#